data_AF-A0A966VIU9-F1
#
_entry.id   AF-A0A966VIU9-F1
#
_cell.length_a   1.000
_cell.length_b   1.000
_cell.length_c   1.000
_cell.angle_alpha   90.00
_cell.angle_beta   90.00
_cell.angle_gamma   90.00
#
_symmetry.space_group_name_H-M   'P 1'
#
loop_
_entity.id
_entity.type
_entity.pdbx_description
1 polymer ?
#
loop_
_entity_poly.entity_id
_entity_poly.type
_entity_poly.pdbx_seq_one_letter_code
_entity_poly.pdbx_strand_id
1 'polypeptide(L)'
;MNRLMAKTFILLISLLIIQGCGKEELPQDKLIGDWTVFSTTDEEKKTIIWEELKDLMVSLISEYECFEFTATATKQIISTKYTFIDVNGRGCLSPIILVYTWSVDPETGEYNFIQGTNKITYEITFTNDDNRMTWKDKTSGAITVWERVGSTNETTE
;
A
#
# COMPACT_ATOMS: atom_id res chain seq x y z
N MET A 1 6.01 -21.20 60.38
CA MET A 1 6.28 -20.79 58.98
C MET A 1 6.97 -19.44 59.02
N ASN A 2 8.29 -19.43 58.77
CA ASN A 2 9.19 -18.34 59.15
C ASN A 2 8.85 -17.01 58.45
N ARG A 3 8.77 -15.92 59.24
CA ARG A 3 8.60 -14.53 58.75
C ARG A 3 9.63 -14.12 57.68
N LEU A 4 10.77 -14.83 57.61
CA LEU A 4 11.81 -14.65 56.61
C LEU A 4 11.42 -15.19 55.23
N MET A 5 10.70 -16.32 55.14
CA MET A 5 10.21 -16.90 53.87
C MET A 5 9.10 -16.06 53.23
N ALA A 6 8.19 -15.51 54.05
CA ALA A 6 7.08 -14.70 53.54
C ALA A 6 7.56 -13.42 52.84
N LYS A 7 8.65 -12.82 53.33
CA LYS A 7 9.25 -11.61 52.73
C LYS A 7 9.97 -11.90 51.41
N THR A 8 10.61 -13.06 51.30
CA THR A 8 11.28 -13.48 50.05
C THR A 8 10.27 -13.86 48.97
N PHE A 9 9.14 -14.46 49.35
CA PHE A 9 8.08 -14.84 48.41
C PHE A 9 7.35 -13.62 47.81
N ILE A 10 7.09 -12.59 48.63
CA ILE A 10 6.49 -11.33 48.16
C ILE A 10 7.41 -10.57 47.20
N LEU A 11 8.73 -10.63 47.41
CA LEU A 11 9.74 -9.99 46.56
C LEU A 11 9.92 -10.69 45.20
N LEU A 12 9.73 -12.02 45.13
CA LEU A 12 9.75 -12.74 43.87
C LEU A 12 8.49 -12.49 43.03
N ILE A 13 7.33 -12.34 43.68
CA ILE A 13 6.06 -12.10 42.98
C ILE A 13 6.00 -10.69 42.40
N SER A 14 6.55 -9.68 43.08
CA SER A 14 6.61 -8.31 42.54
C SER A 14 7.62 -8.13 41.40
N LEU A 15 8.64 -9.00 41.28
CA LEU A 15 9.57 -8.99 40.15
C LEU A 15 8.96 -9.57 38.85
N LEU A 16 8.00 -10.49 38.98
CA LEU A 16 7.33 -11.15 37.84
C LEU A 16 6.30 -10.25 37.13
N ILE A 17 5.78 -9.22 37.81
CA ILE A 17 4.73 -8.34 37.27
C ILE A 17 5.31 -7.24 36.35
N ILE A 18 6.62 -6.95 36.44
CA ILE A 18 7.27 -5.87 35.67
C ILE A 18 7.72 -6.32 34.27
N GLN A 19 7.71 -7.62 33.97
CA GLN A 19 8.10 -8.15 32.65
C GLN A 19 6.92 -8.28 31.66
N GLY A 20 5.70 -7.97 32.09
CA GLY A 20 4.46 -8.24 31.34
C GLY A 20 3.88 -7.06 30.53
N CYS A 21 4.69 -6.10 30.08
CA CYS A 21 4.23 -5.07 29.14
C CYS A 21 5.17 -4.99 27.94
N GLY A 22 5.32 -6.12 27.25
CA GLY A 22 5.70 -6.07 25.84
C GLY A 22 4.55 -5.40 25.12
N LYS A 23 4.75 -4.19 24.59
CA LYS A 23 3.79 -3.59 23.66
C LYS A 23 3.62 -4.59 22.53
N GLU A 24 2.45 -5.22 22.49
CA GLU A 24 2.05 -6.09 21.39
C GLU A 24 2.05 -5.18 20.15
N GLU A 25 3.10 -5.26 19.33
CA GLU A 25 3.17 -4.48 18.10
C GLU A 25 2.11 -5.08 17.18
N LEU A 26 1.08 -4.29 16.89
CA LEU A 26 0.01 -4.72 16.00
C LEU A 26 0.63 -5.23 14.69
N PRO A 27 0.09 -6.30 14.11
CA PRO A 27 0.57 -6.81 12.83
C PRO A 27 0.58 -5.67 11.82
N GLN A 28 1.70 -5.53 11.10
CA GLN A 28 1.88 -4.49 10.11
C GLN A 28 0.81 -4.64 9.02
N ASP A 29 0.12 -3.53 8.71
CA ASP A 29 -0.89 -3.52 7.65
C ASP A 29 -0.28 -3.92 6.30
N LYS A 30 -0.97 -4.78 5.56
CA LYS A 30 -0.53 -5.34 4.28
C LYS A 30 -0.37 -4.27 3.20
N LEU A 31 -1.03 -3.13 3.33
CA LEU A 31 -0.89 -1.97 2.45
C LEU A 31 0.57 -1.48 2.39
N ILE A 32 1.31 -1.59 3.51
CA ILE A 32 2.66 -1.05 3.63
C ILE A 32 3.62 -1.78 2.67
N GLY A 33 4.40 -1.01 1.92
CA GLY A 33 5.32 -1.50 0.90
C GLY A 33 5.31 -0.66 -0.36
N ASP A 34 6.08 -1.12 -1.34
CA ASP A 34 6.19 -0.53 -2.67
C ASP A 34 5.39 -1.36 -3.69
N TRP A 35 4.72 -0.66 -4.60
CA TRP A 35 3.77 -1.24 -5.53
C TRP A 35 3.90 -0.61 -6.92
N THR A 36 3.75 -1.43 -7.95
CA THR A 36 3.59 -1.01 -9.36
C THR A 36 2.17 -1.27 -9.81
N VAL A 37 1.61 -0.41 -10.64
CA VAL A 37 0.28 -0.67 -11.18
C VAL A 37 0.31 -1.89 -12.10
N PHE A 38 -0.65 -2.79 -11.93
CA PHE A 38 -0.89 -3.92 -12.83
C PHE A 38 -1.97 -3.56 -13.85
N SER A 39 -3.10 -2.99 -13.37
CA SER A 39 -4.21 -2.58 -14.23
C SER A 39 -5.04 -1.48 -13.59
N THR A 40 -5.79 -0.73 -14.40
CA THR A 40 -6.77 0.24 -13.92
C THR A 40 -8.04 0.20 -14.75
N THR A 41 -9.15 0.74 -14.26
CA THR A 41 -10.35 0.96 -15.07
C THR A 41 -10.40 2.35 -15.68
N ASP A 42 -10.92 2.47 -16.89
CA ASP A 42 -11.27 3.76 -17.51
C ASP A 42 -12.64 4.30 -17.05
N GLU A 43 -13.07 5.41 -17.64
CA GLU A 43 -14.37 6.05 -17.37
C GLU A 43 -15.57 5.15 -17.72
N GLU A 44 -15.40 4.21 -18.65
CA GLU A 44 -16.41 3.21 -19.04
C GLU A 44 -16.32 1.92 -18.19
N LYS A 45 -15.45 1.90 -17.17
CA LYS A 45 -15.14 0.76 -16.30
C LYS A 45 -14.52 -0.44 -17.03
N LYS A 46 -13.92 -0.22 -18.21
CA LYS A 46 -13.14 -1.24 -18.90
C LYS A 46 -11.77 -1.33 -18.27
N THR A 47 -11.29 -2.56 -18.08
CA THR A 47 -9.96 -2.81 -17.57
C THR A 47 -8.91 -2.51 -18.62
N ILE A 48 -7.91 -1.72 -18.24
CA ILE A 48 -6.69 -1.41 -18.97
C ILE A 48 -5.54 -2.12 -18.24
N ILE A 49 -4.88 -3.07 -18.91
CA ILE A 49 -3.65 -3.68 -18.41
C ILE A 49 -2.50 -2.71 -18.69
N TRP A 50 -1.74 -2.35 -17.65
CA TRP A 50 -0.80 -1.24 -17.74
C TRP A 50 0.38 -1.54 -18.66
N GLU A 51 0.98 -2.71 -18.53
CA GLU A 51 2.11 -3.13 -19.37
C GLU A 51 1.70 -3.25 -20.84
N GLU A 52 0.52 -3.81 -21.13
CA GLU A 52 0.00 -3.87 -22.52
C GLU A 52 -0.19 -2.48 -23.13
N LEU A 53 -0.74 -1.54 -22.36
CA LEU A 53 -0.87 -0.15 -22.80
C LEU A 53 0.50 0.47 -23.02
N LYS A 54 1.44 0.29 -22.09
CA LYS A 54 2.79 0.84 -22.20
C LYS A 54 3.51 0.30 -23.42
N ASP A 55 3.50 -1.01 -23.64
CA ASP A 55 4.11 -1.66 -24.80
C ASP A 55 3.52 -1.13 -26.12
N LEU A 56 2.19 -1.00 -26.19
CA LEU A 56 1.52 -0.41 -27.35
C LEU A 56 2.01 1.02 -27.59
N MET A 57 2.06 1.85 -26.55
CA MET A 57 2.48 3.25 -26.68
C MET A 57 3.96 3.39 -27.07
N VAL A 58 4.84 2.60 -26.44
CA VAL A 58 6.28 2.57 -26.74
C VAL A 58 6.55 2.13 -28.19
N SER A 59 5.78 1.14 -28.68
CA SER A 59 5.90 0.68 -30.07
C SER A 59 5.56 1.76 -31.11
N LEU A 60 4.74 2.75 -30.71
CA LEU A 60 4.35 3.88 -31.55
C LEU A 60 5.31 5.06 -31.39
N ILE A 61 5.68 5.39 -30.16
CA ILE A 61 6.56 6.51 -29.79
C ILE A 61 7.44 6.05 -28.61
N SER A 62 8.74 5.89 -28.86
CA SER A 62 9.71 5.37 -27.87
C SER A 62 9.76 6.16 -26.55
N GLU A 63 9.42 7.44 -26.60
CA GLU A 63 9.43 8.35 -25.46
C GLU A 63 8.44 7.91 -24.36
N TYR A 64 7.44 7.06 -24.67
CA TYR A 64 6.56 6.45 -23.68
C TYR A 64 7.26 5.43 -22.75
N GLU A 65 8.55 5.16 -22.91
CA GLU A 65 9.31 4.30 -21.98
C GLU A 65 9.24 4.78 -20.53
N CYS A 66 9.08 6.09 -20.30
CA CYS A 66 8.94 6.66 -18.97
C CYS A 66 7.52 6.65 -18.41
N PHE A 67 6.55 6.03 -19.09
CA PHE A 67 5.27 5.77 -18.46
C PHE A 67 5.50 4.95 -17.19
N GLU A 68 5.15 5.54 -16.06
CA GLU A 68 5.35 4.95 -14.76
C GLU A 68 4.16 5.32 -13.89
N PHE A 69 3.66 4.32 -13.17
CA PHE A 69 2.63 4.53 -12.17
C PHE A 69 2.86 3.59 -10.99
N THR A 70 3.25 4.17 -9.85
CA THR A 70 3.65 3.44 -8.63
C THR A 70 2.90 3.96 -7.41
N ALA A 71 2.82 3.12 -6.38
CA ALA A 71 2.38 3.50 -5.06
C ALA A 71 3.39 3.04 -4.00
N THR A 72 3.65 3.88 -3.01
CA THR A 72 4.49 3.54 -1.85
C THR A 72 3.70 3.89 -0.60
N ALA A 73 3.51 2.90 0.28
CA ALA A 73 2.83 3.09 1.54
C ALA A 73 3.78 2.83 2.72
N THR A 74 3.70 3.69 3.71
CA THR A 74 4.37 3.60 5.01
C THR A 74 3.33 3.58 6.11
N LYS A 75 3.74 3.48 7.39
CA LYS A 75 2.82 3.54 8.54
C LYS A 75 2.02 4.86 8.63
N GLN A 76 2.45 5.93 7.97
CA GLN A 76 1.85 7.28 8.13
C GLN A 76 1.22 7.81 6.85
N ILE A 77 1.87 7.54 5.72
CA ILE A 77 1.50 8.12 4.44
C ILE A 77 1.49 7.06 3.35
N ILE A 78 0.68 7.31 2.34
CA ILE A 78 0.73 6.65 1.05
C ILE A 78 0.94 7.69 -0.03
N SER A 79 1.84 7.41 -0.96
CA SER A 79 2.09 8.27 -2.12
C SER A 79 1.89 7.51 -3.41
N THR A 80 1.23 8.13 -4.38
CA THR A 80 1.19 7.69 -5.77
C THR A 80 2.06 8.59 -6.61
N LYS A 81 2.74 8.02 -7.60
CA LYS A 81 3.60 8.74 -8.55
C LYS A 81 3.18 8.36 -9.96
N TYR A 82 3.00 9.38 -10.81
CA TYR A 82 2.68 9.22 -12.22
C TYR A 82 3.66 10.02 -13.08
N THR A 83 4.19 9.39 -14.13
CA THR A 83 5.06 10.05 -15.10
C THR A 83 4.45 9.91 -16.49
N PHE A 84 4.32 11.04 -17.21
CA PHE A 84 3.81 11.11 -18.58
C PHE A 84 4.90 11.62 -19.53
N ILE A 85 4.72 11.38 -20.83
CA ILE A 85 5.58 11.98 -21.86
C ILE A 85 5.32 13.48 -21.99
N ASP A 86 6.36 14.23 -22.34
CA ASP A 86 6.19 15.59 -22.84
C ASP A 86 5.84 15.51 -24.33
N VAL A 87 4.56 15.67 -24.68
CA VAL A 87 4.10 15.59 -26.08
C VAL A 87 4.71 16.67 -26.99
N ASN A 88 5.28 17.74 -26.41
CA ASN A 88 5.92 18.83 -27.14
C ASN A 88 7.45 18.81 -27.03
N GLY A 89 7.99 17.95 -26.16
CA GLY A 89 9.42 17.79 -25.89
C GLY A 89 9.89 16.39 -26.25
N ARG A 90 11.20 16.18 -26.41
CA ARG A 90 11.76 14.83 -26.60
C ARG A 90 12.13 14.26 -25.23
N GLY A 91 11.13 13.92 -24.41
CA GLY A 91 11.38 13.39 -23.07
C GLY A 91 10.15 13.27 -22.19
N CYS A 92 10.39 13.24 -20.89
CA CYS A 92 9.37 12.96 -19.87
C CYS A 92 9.04 14.21 -19.09
N LEU A 93 7.76 14.36 -18.74
CA LEU A 93 7.34 15.38 -17.79
C LEU A 93 7.87 15.04 -16.40
N SER A 94 8.02 16.09 -15.58
CA SER A 94 8.24 15.91 -14.16
C SER A 94 7.12 15.06 -13.55
N PRO A 95 7.44 14.08 -12.69
CA PRO A 95 6.45 13.20 -12.12
C PRO A 95 5.44 13.96 -11.26
N ILE A 96 4.18 13.59 -11.37
CA ILE A 96 3.11 14.04 -10.48
C ILE A 96 3.10 13.11 -9.28
N ILE A 97 3.28 13.68 -8.08
CA ILE A 97 3.28 12.93 -6.82
C ILE A 97 2.11 13.40 -5.97
N LEU A 98 1.24 12.47 -5.60
CA LEU A 98 0.15 12.71 -4.65
C LEU A 98 0.46 11.99 -3.36
N VAL A 99 0.34 12.69 -2.23
CA VAL A 99 0.62 12.14 -0.90
C VAL A 99 -0.61 12.29 -0.03
N TYR A 100 -0.97 11.21 0.67
CA TYR A 100 -2.11 11.11 1.56
C TYR A 100 -1.65 10.57 2.91
N THR A 101 -2.23 11.05 4.00
CA THR A 101 -2.28 10.23 5.23
C THR A 101 -3.33 9.14 5.03
N TRP A 102 -3.21 8.05 5.78
CA TRP A 102 -4.20 6.97 5.67
C TRP A 102 -4.51 6.31 7.01
N SER A 103 -5.71 5.71 7.08
CA SER A 103 -6.16 4.93 8.22
C SER A 103 -7.20 3.89 7.78
N VAL A 104 -7.30 2.79 8.52
CA VAL A 104 -8.36 1.79 8.35
C VAL A 104 -9.49 2.11 9.32
N ASP A 105 -10.72 2.14 8.83
CA ASP A 105 -11.91 2.23 9.68
C ASP A 105 -12.09 0.90 10.44
N PRO A 106 -12.11 0.90 11.78
CA PRO A 106 -12.18 -0.33 12.56
C PRO A 106 -13.55 -1.03 12.50
N GLU A 107 -14.62 -0.33 12.09
CA GLU A 107 -15.96 -0.88 11.99
C GLU A 107 -16.21 -1.50 10.61
N THR A 108 -15.74 -0.83 9.55
CA THR A 108 -16.00 -1.26 8.16
C THR A 108 -14.83 -1.99 7.51
N GLY A 109 -13.60 -1.81 8.01
CA GLY A 109 -12.37 -2.27 7.37
C GLY A 109 -11.97 -1.45 6.14
N GLU A 110 -12.65 -0.34 5.84
CA GLU A 110 -12.36 0.49 4.68
C GLU A 110 -11.13 1.40 4.92
N TYR A 111 -10.34 1.58 3.86
CA TYR A 111 -9.17 2.44 3.90
C TYR A 111 -9.56 3.86 3.54
N ASN A 112 -9.11 4.83 4.33
CA ASN A 112 -9.39 6.24 4.12
C ASN A 112 -8.09 6.98 3.81
N PHE A 113 -7.98 7.55 2.62
CA PHE A 113 -6.83 8.34 2.19
C PHE A 113 -7.20 9.83 2.26
N ILE A 114 -6.41 10.63 2.97
CA ILE A 114 -6.74 12.01 3.32
C ILE A 114 -5.62 12.95 2.83
N GLN A 115 -6.00 13.98 2.10
CA GLN A 115 -5.12 15.07 1.65
C GLN A 115 -5.83 16.41 1.83
N GLY A 116 -5.43 17.18 2.85
CA GLY A 116 -6.14 18.41 3.22
C GLY A 116 -7.59 18.10 3.63
N THR A 117 -8.55 18.71 2.95
CA THR A 117 -9.99 18.44 3.14
C THR A 117 -10.52 17.30 2.29
N ASN A 118 -9.72 16.79 1.35
CA ASN A 118 -10.13 15.72 0.46
C ASN A 118 -9.95 14.38 1.18
N LYS A 119 -11.02 13.57 1.19
CA LYS A 119 -11.04 12.21 1.71
C LYS A 119 -11.52 11.27 0.61
N ILE A 120 -10.74 10.23 0.36
CA ILE A 120 -11.10 9.16 -0.57
C ILE A 120 -11.19 7.87 0.24
N THR A 121 -12.28 7.13 0.06
CA THR A 121 -12.49 5.86 0.76
C THR A 121 -12.37 4.71 -0.24
N TYR A 122 -11.58 3.71 0.13
CA TYR A 122 -11.30 2.54 -0.68
C TYR A 122 -11.71 1.26 0.05
N GLU A 123 -12.32 0.36 -0.72
CA GLU A 123 -12.34 -1.06 -0.39
C GLU A 123 -11.03 -1.66 -0.93
N ILE A 124 -10.14 -2.12 -0.03
CA ILE A 124 -8.86 -2.72 -0.41
C ILE A 124 -8.85 -4.20 -0.09
N THR A 125 -8.45 -5.01 -1.07
CA THR A 125 -8.29 -6.46 -0.92
C THR A 125 -6.91 -6.91 -1.37
N PHE A 126 -6.44 -8.02 -0.80
CA PHE A 126 -5.13 -8.61 -1.09
C PHE A 126 -5.31 -10.04 -1.58
N THR A 127 -4.55 -10.40 -2.61
CA THR A 127 -4.55 -11.71 -3.28
C THR A 127 -3.12 -12.10 -3.65
N ASN A 128 -2.92 -13.33 -4.13
CA ASN A 128 -1.59 -13.83 -4.53
C ASN A 128 -0.55 -13.70 -3.42
N ASP A 129 -0.84 -14.29 -2.24
CA ASP A 129 0.02 -14.19 -1.05
C ASP A 129 0.37 -12.74 -0.66
N ASP A 130 -0.62 -11.85 -0.76
CA ASP A 130 -0.50 -10.41 -0.49
C ASP A 130 0.45 -9.64 -1.43
N ASN A 131 0.82 -10.25 -2.56
CA ASN A 131 1.60 -9.59 -3.62
C ASN A 131 0.72 -8.84 -4.62
N ARG A 132 -0.60 -9.03 -4.62
CA ARG A 132 -1.52 -8.29 -5.46
C ARG A 132 -2.60 -7.61 -4.64
N MET A 133 -2.66 -6.29 -4.75
CA MET A 133 -3.56 -5.43 -4.00
C MET A 133 -4.55 -4.76 -4.95
N THR A 134 -5.83 -4.78 -4.62
CA THR A 134 -6.88 -4.11 -5.41
C THR A 134 -7.45 -2.96 -4.62
N TRP A 135 -7.44 -1.75 -5.19
CA TRP A 135 -8.13 -0.57 -4.66
C TRP A 135 -9.41 -0.37 -5.44
N LYS A 136 -10.53 -0.28 -4.73
CA LYS A 136 -11.81 0.10 -5.32
C LYS A 136 -12.32 1.36 -4.64
N ASP A 137 -12.35 2.46 -5.38
CA ASP A 137 -12.87 3.73 -4.91
C ASP A 137 -14.38 3.61 -4.65
N LYS A 138 -14.82 3.94 -3.44
CA LYS A 138 -16.23 3.85 -3.03
C LYS A 138 -17.12 4.91 -3.67
N THR A 139 -16.55 6.01 -4.12
CA THR A 139 -17.27 7.13 -4.75
C THR A 139 -17.41 6.92 -6.26
N SER A 140 -16.28 6.70 -6.94
CA SER A 140 -16.27 6.56 -8.41
C SER A 140 -16.55 5.13 -8.88
N GLY A 141 -16.26 4.13 -8.05
CA GLY A 141 -16.24 2.73 -8.45
C GLY A 141 -15.04 2.35 -9.31
N ALA A 142 -14.06 3.25 -9.50
CA ALA A 142 -12.82 2.96 -10.22
C ALA A 142 -12.02 1.88 -9.48
N ILE A 143 -11.40 0.98 -10.24
CA ILE A 143 -10.60 -0.12 -9.71
C ILE A 143 -9.18 0.04 -10.21
N THR A 144 -8.21 -0.03 -9.29
CA THR A 144 -6.79 -0.09 -9.60
C THR A 144 -6.19 -1.31 -8.92
N VAL A 145 -5.51 -2.14 -9.70
CA VAL A 145 -4.82 -3.34 -9.23
C VAL A 145 -3.34 -3.04 -9.23
N TRP A 146 -2.69 -3.43 -8.15
CA TRP A 146 -1.30 -3.16 -7.83
C TRP A 146 -0.58 -4.46 -7.58
N GLU A 147 0.70 -4.50 -7.93
CA GLU A 147 1.58 -5.64 -7.75
C GLU A 147 2.78 -5.21 -6.92
N ARG A 148 3.20 -6.06 -5.98
CA ARG A 148 4.25 -5.73 -5.03
C ARG A 148 5.60 -5.67 -5.73
N VAL A 149 6.37 -4.63 -5.48
CA VAL A 149 7.74 -4.56 -6.02
C VAL A 149 8.59 -5.66 -5.37
N GLY A 150 9.25 -6.47 -6.21
CA GLY A 150 10.07 -7.59 -5.76
C GLY A 150 9.32 -8.92 -5.60
N SER A 151 8.03 -9.00 -5.92
CA SER A 151 7.33 -10.27 -6.10
C SER A 151 7.66 -10.86 -7.47
N THR A 152 8.91 -11.24 -7.71
CA THR A 152 9.22 -12.13 -8.84
C THR A 152 8.54 -13.45 -8.57
N ASN A 153 7.61 -13.84 -9.46
CA ASN A 153 7.13 -15.21 -9.53
C ASN A 153 8.35 -16.11 -9.72
N GLU A 154 8.77 -16.81 -8.66
CA GLU A 154 9.45 -18.09 -8.84
C GLU A 154 8.42 -19.05 -9.44
N THR A 155 8.18 -18.93 -10.75
CA THR A 155 7.60 -20.01 -11.53
C THR A 155 8.65 -21.12 -11.50
N THR A 156 8.51 -22.01 -10.52
CA THR A 156 9.20 -23.29 -10.54
C THR A 156 8.55 -24.10 -11.66
N GLU A 157 9.12 -24.03 -12.87
CA GLU A 157 9.01 -25.11 -13.85
C GLU A 157 10.03 -26.21 -13.52
#